data_AF-A0A537GEU3-F1
#
_entry.id   AF-A0A537GEU3-F1
#
_cell.length_a   1.000
_cell.length_b   1.000
_cell.length_c   1.000
_cell.angle_alpha   90.00
_cell.angle_beta   90.00
_cell.angle_gamma   90.00
#
_symmetry.space_group_name_H-M   'P 1'
#
loop_
_entity.id
_entity.type
_entity.pdbx_description
1 polymer ?
#
loop_
_entity_poly.entity_id
_entity_poly.type
_entity_poly.pdbx_seq_one_letter_code
_entity_poly.pdbx_strand_id
1 'polypeptide(L)'
;PGVVTEGGKIVWVAGQTATRDSQGADIANNFEAQVKQVFSQIDQVLKRAGGSLANVVTMTVFIKEPRYGDRFVEMRKDMFQNGNYPGSALITVSNFARPGIEIEIQAVGVIGDRCSSEHPCSAEGQAKKR
;
A
#
# COMPACT_ATOMS: atom_id res chain seq x y z
N PRO A 1 -3.86 -4.03 -15.22
CA PRO A 1 -3.94 -5.22 -14.34
C PRO A 1 -4.96 -4.92 -13.22
N GLY A 2 -5.71 -5.93 -12.77
CA GLY A 2 -6.70 -5.79 -11.70
C GLY A 2 -6.54 -6.90 -10.66
N VAL A 3 -7.12 -6.70 -9.47
CA VAL A 3 -7.13 -7.69 -8.38
C VAL A 3 -8.58 -8.15 -8.19
N VAL A 4 -8.79 -9.46 -8.15
CA VAL A 4 -10.07 -10.09 -7.86
C VAL A 4 -9.93 -10.80 -6.52
N THR A 5 -10.89 -10.58 -5.63
CA THR A 5 -10.93 -11.18 -4.29
C THR A 5 -12.25 -11.93 -4.09
N GLU A 6 -12.24 -13.01 -3.33
CA GLU A 6 -13.44 -13.79 -3.03
C GLU A 6 -13.52 -14.14 -1.54
N GLY A 7 -14.55 -13.62 -0.87
CA GLY A 7 -14.71 -13.74 0.58
C GLY A 7 -13.72 -12.88 1.36
N GLY A 8 -13.32 -13.36 2.54
CA GLY A 8 -12.39 -12.68 3.42
C GLY A 8 -12.98 -11.49 4.20
N LYS A 9 -12.15 -10.91 5.07
CA LYS A 9 -12.45 -9.72 5.85
C LYS A 9 -11.81 -8.51 5.19
N ILE A 10 -12.62 -7.52 4.83
CA ILE A 10 -12.16 -6.26 4.23
C ILE A 10 -11.70 -5.31 5.33
N VAL A 11 -10.50 -4.74 5.17
CA VAL A 11 -9.95 -3.70 6.03
C VAL A 11 -9.79 -2.43 5.20
N TRP A 12 -10.60 -1.42 5.52
CA TRP A 12 -10.52 -0.08 4.94
C TRP A 12 -9.53 0.75 5.77
N VAL A 13 -8.34 1.00 5.24
CA VAL A 13 -7.28 1.73 5.94
C VAL A 13 -7.42 3.21 5.64
N ALA A 14 -7.56 4.04 6.68
CA ALA A 14 -7.53 5.50 6.54
C ALA A 14 -6.22 5.96 5.89
N GLY A 15 -6.21 7.14 5.26
CA GLY A 15 -5.00 7.76 4.73
C GLY A 15 -3.90 7.83 5.78
N GLN A 16 -2.78 7.17 5.52
CA GLN A 16 -1.63 7.15 6.41
C GLN A 16 -0.60 8.17 5.94
N THR A 17 -0.12 8.99 6.88
CA THR A 17 0.92 10.00 6.70
C THR A 17 1.90 9.94 7.87
N ALA A 18 3.09 10.48 7.70
CA ALA A 18 4.05 10.55 8.80
C ALA A 18 4.89 11.81 8.72
N THR A 19 5.04 12.51 9.85
CA THR A 19 6.10 13.51 10.05
C THR A 19 7.02 13.14 11.21
N ARG A 20 6.71 12.04 11.91
CA ARG A 20 7.57 11.43 12.92
C ARG A 20 7.64 9.92 12.69
N ASP A 21 8.78 9.33 12.98
CA ASP A 21 8.94 7.87 12.95
C ASP A 21 8.37 7.20 14.22
N SER A 22 8.47 5.87 14.28
CA SER A 22 8.02 5.08 15.43
C SER A 22 8.75 5.39 16.75
N GLN A 23 9.94 6.00 16.70
CA GLN A 23 10.73 6.43 17.87
C GLN A 23 10.48 7.90 18.22
N GLY A 24 9.64 8.60 17.46
CA GLY A 24 9.30 10.00 17.65
C GLY A 24 10.28 10.98 16.99
N ALA A 25 11.29 10.50 16.25
CA ALA A 25 12.22 11.35 15.52
C ALA A 25 11.48 12.11 14.42
N ASP A 26 11.85 13.38 14.21
CA ASP A 26 11.26 14.21 13.17
C ASP A 26 11.76 13.78 11.78
N ILE A 27 10.81 13.44 10.91
CA ILE A 27 11.05 13.03 9.52
C ILE A 27 10.26 13.91 8.54
N ALA A 28 9.84 15.11 8.97
CA ALA A 28 9.20 16.09 8.09
C ALA A 28 10.10 16.41 6.88
N ASN A 29 9.49 16.49 5.70
CA ASN A 29 10.16 16.69 4.40
C ASN A 29 11.15 15.59 3.99
N ASN A 30 11.24 14.48 4.74
CA ASN A 30 12.05 13.33 4.36
C ASN A 30 11.17 12.25 3.71
N PHE A 31 11.00 12.35 2.39
CA PHE A 31 10.14 11.46 1.61
C PHE A 31 10.40 9.97 1.89
N GLU A 32 11.65 9.51 1.85
CA GLU A 32 11.96 8.09 2.00
C GLU A 32 11.67 7.56 3.40
N ALA A 33 11.98 8.35 4.44
CA ALA A 33 11.65 7.99 5.80
C ALA A 33 10.12 7.89 5.98
N GLN A 34 9.37 8.82 5.37
CA GLN A 34 7.91 8.81 5.42
C GLN A 34 7.33 7.61 4.69
N VAL A 35 7.84 7.23 3.50
CA VAL A 35 7.40 6.03 2.78
C VAL A 35 7.50 4.80 3.69
N LYS A 36 8.66 4.59 4.33
CA LYS A 36 8.89 3.44 5.22
C LYS A 36 7.93 3.47 6.42
N GLN A 37 7.77 4.63 7.03
CA GLN A 37 6.89 4.79 8.19
C GLN A 37 5.41 4.59 7.85
N VAL A 38 4.95 5.12 6.70
CA VAL A 38 3.57 4.96 6.22
C VAL A 38 3.26 3.50 5.93
N PHE A 39 4.14 2.77 5.23
CA PHE A 39 3.96 1.33 5.02
C PHE A 39 3.95 0.54 6.34
N SER A 40 4.80 0.91 7.30
CA SER A 40 4.78 0.31 8.64
C SER A 40 3.44 0.54 9.37
N GLN A 41 2.88 1.75 9.28
CA GLN A 41 1.57 2.06 9.86
C GLN A 41 0.45 1.25 9.22
N ILE A 42 0.44 1.13 7.88
CA ILE A 42 -0.53 0.29 7.16
C ILE A 42 -0.41 -1.17 7.61
N ASP A 43 0.80 -1.70 7.69
CA ASP A 43 1.05 -3.06 8.17
C ASP A 43 0.52 -3.27 9.60
N GLN A 44 0.74 -2.31 10.49
CA GLN A 44 0.22 -2.36 11.86
C GLN A 44 -1.32 -2.36 11.92
N VAL A 45 -1.99 -1.57 11.08
CA VAL A 45 -3.46 -1.58 10.97
C VAL A 45 -3.95 -2.97 10.52
N LEU A 46 -3.32 -3.55 9.51
CA LEU A 46 -3.68 -4.88 9.00
C LEU A 46 -3.39 -5.98 10.02
N LYS A 47 -2.26 -5.90 10.74
CA LYS A 47 -1.90 -6.84 11.82
C LYS A 47 -2.92 -6.86 12.94
N ARG A 48 -3.48 -5.70 13.34
CA ARG A 48 -4.57 -5.64 14.33
C ARG A 48 -5.84 -6.38 13.88
N ALA A 49 -6.04 -6.54 12.57
CA ALA A 49 -7.15 -7.30 11.99
C ALA A 49 -6.82 -8.77 11.70
N GLY A 50 -5.58 -9.22 11.98
CA GLY A 50 -5.09 -10.57 11.71
C GLY A 50 -4.41 -10.75 10.35
N GLY A 51 -3.98 -9.67 9.69
CA GLY A 51 -3.35 -9.68 8.37
C GLY A 51 -1.94 -9.07 8.35
N SER A 52 -1.48 -8.70 7.17
CA SER A 52 -0.22 -8.01 6.90
C SER A 52 -0.27 -7.23 5.58
N LEU A 53 0.79 -6.52 5.22
CA LEU A 53 0.93 -5.87 3.90
C LEU A 53 0.64 -6.80 2.70
N ALA A 54 0.88 -8.11 2.84
CA ALA A 54 0.57 -9.07 1.77
C ALA A 54 -0.93 -9.16 1.45
N ASN A 55 -1.80 -8.66 2.35
CA ASN A 55 -3.24 -8.62 2.14
C ASN A 55 -3.73 -7.34 1.45
N VAL A 56 -2.87 -6.35 1.16
CA VAL A 56 -3.28 -5.13 0.45
C VAL A 56 -3.63 -5.48 -0.99
N VAL A 57 -4.83 -5.10 -1.42
CA VAL A 57 -5.37 -5.39 -2.76
C VAL A 57 -5.45 -4.15 -3.64
N THR A 58 -5.61 -2.97 -3.03
CA THR A 58 -5.50 -1.69 -3.73
C THR A 58 -4.92 -0.61 -2.82
N MET A 59 -4.21 0.33 -3.43
CA MET A 59 -3.75 1.55 -2.77
C MET A 59 -3.84 2.75 -3.71
N THR A 60 -4.13 3.92 -3.13
CA THR A 60 -3.96 5.21 -3.79
C THR A 60 -2.86 5.95 -3.06
N VAL A 61 -1.84 6.34 -3.82
CA VAL A 61 -0.63 6.98 -3.33
C VAL A 61 -0.63 8.41 -3.81
N PHE A 62 -0.57 9.34 -2.87
CA PHE A 62 -0.44 10.75 -3.13
C PHE A 62 0.98 11.19 -2.77
N ILE A 63 1.65 11.93 -3.65
CA ILE A 63 2.99 12.47 -3.41
C ILE A 63 3.00 13.98 -3.62
N LYS A 64 3.85 14.69 -2.88
CA LYS A 64 3.97 16.15 -2.97
C LYS A 64 4.66 16.61 -4.26
N GLU A 65 5.73 15.92 -4.66
CA GLU A 65 6.56 16.28 -5.80
C GLU A 65 6.58 15.16 -6.85
N PRO A 66 6.39 15.46 -8.16
CA PRO A 66 6.42 14.44 -9.21
C PRO A 66 7.73 13.63 -9.26
N ARG A 67 8.87 14.26 -8.92
CA ARG A 67 10.19 13.62 -8.91
C ARG A 67 10.31 12.44 -7.94
N TYR A 68 9.40 12.31 -6.97
CA TYR A 68 9.38 11.19 -6.05
C TYR A 68 8.79 9.92 -6.65
N GLY A 69 8.16 9.99 -7.85
CA GLY A 69 7.46 8.86 -8.45
C GLY A 69 8.34 7.64 -8.67
N ASP A 70 9.47 7.80 -9.37
CA ASP A 70 10.39 6.69 -9.65
C ASP A 70 11.00 6.12 -8.36
N ARG A 71 11.35 7.02 -7.41
CA ARG A 71 11.88 6.61 -6.11
C ARG A 71 10.87 5.81 -5.31
N PHE A 72 9.59 6.20 -5.33
CA PHE A 72 8.52 5.44 -4.70
C PHE A 72 8.41 4.03 -5.30
N VAL A 73 8.43 3.92 -6.64
CA VAL A 73 8.33 2.63 -7.34
C VAL A 73 9.49 1.71 -6.99
N GLU A 74 10.69 2.25 -6.85
CA GLU A 74 11.86 1.50 -6.38
C GLU A 74 11.66 0.99 -4.95
N MET A 75 11.36 1.87 -4.00
CA MET A 75 11.17 1.52 -2.59
C MET A 75 10.02 0.54 -2.37
N ARG A 76 8.99 0.59 -3.21
CA ARG A 76 7.83 -0.33 -3.15
C ARG A 76 8.25 -1.79 -3.33
N LYS A 77 9.33 -2.07 -4.05
CA LYS A 77 9.83 -3.44 -4.25
C LYS A 77 10.21 -4.12 -2.93
N ASP A 78 10.78 -3.36 -2.00
CA ASP A 78 11.16 -3.87 -0.68
C ASP A 78 9.95 -4.18 0.21
N MET A 79 8.81 -3.52 -0.04
CA MET A 79 7.58 -3.70 0.73
C MET A 79 6.74 -4.88 0.22
N PHE A 80 6.82 -5.19 -1.07
CA PHE A 80 6.09 -6.27 -1.74
C PHE A 80 7.05 -7.28 -2.38
N GLN A 81 7.87 -7.93 -1.54
CA GLN A 81 8.97 -8.80 -1.98
C GLN A 81 8.53 -10.04 -2.76
N ASN A 82 7.26 -10.46 -2.61
CA ASN A 82 6.69 -11.57 -3.37
C ASN A 82 6.31 -11.19 -4.82
N GLY A 83 6.50 -9.92 -5.22
CA GLY A 83 6.14 -9.42 -6.55
C GLY A 83 4.62 -9.25 -6.77
N ASN A 84 3.80 -9.57 -5.78
CA ASN A 84 2.35 -9.40 -5.83
C ASN A 84 2.01 -7.97 -5.41
N TYR A 85 2.02 -7.06 -6.37
CA TYR A 85 1.65 -5.67 -6.13
C TYR A 85 0.12 -5.50 -6.11
N PRO A 86 -0.42 -4.67 -5.21
CA PRO A 86 -1.81 -4.28 -5.26
C PRO A 86 -2.11 -3.44 -6.50
N GLY A 87 -3.39 -3.31 -6.85
CA GLY A 87 -3.83 -2.23 -7.72
C GLY A 87 -3.34 -0.88 -7.16
N SER A 88 -2.80 0.00 -8.01
CA SER A 88 -2.15 1.22 -7.54
C SER A 88 -2.37 2.39 -8.48
N ALA A 89 -2.75 3.53 -7.92
CA ALA A 89 -2.63 4.84 -8.54
C ALA A 89 -1.58 5.67 -7.78
N LEU A 90 -0.75 6.41 -8.51
CA LEU A 90 0.25 7.32 -7.97
C LEU A 90 0.00 8.72 -8.53
N ILE A 91 -0.29 9.67 -7.65
CA ILE A 91 -0.86 10.97 -8.01
C ILE A 91 -0.06 12.07 -7.31
N THR A 92 0.40 13.06 -8.06
CA THR A 92 0.95 14.28 -7.47
C THR A 92 -0.19 15.21 -7.03
N VAL A 93 -0.13 15.71 -5.79
CA VAL A 93 -1.14 16.61 -5.22
C VAL A 93 -0.55 17.99 -4.95
N SER A 94 -1.41 19.00 -4.92
CA SER A 94 -0.95 20.37 -4.65
C SER A 94 -0.47 20.55 -3.22
N ASN A 95 -1.10 19.92 -2.22
CA ASN A 95 -0.74 19.98 -0.79
C ASN A 95 -1.37 18.81 0.01
N PHE A 96 -0.81 18.56 1.20
CA PHE A 96 -1.38 17.67 2.21
C PHE A 96 -1.99 18.45 3.38
N ALA A 97 -2.62 17.74 4.31
CA ALA A 97 -3.32 18.33 5.46
C ALA A 97 -2.41 19.14 6.40
N ARG A 98 -1.09 18.89 6.41
CA ARG A 98 -0.11 19.59 7.25
C ARG A 98 1.22 19.80 6.51
N PRO A 99 1.96 20.87 6.83
CA PRO A 99 3.33 21.05 6.34
C PRO A 99 4.22 19.88 6.76
N GLY A 100 5.22 19.57 5.91
CA GLY A 100 6.19 18.53 6.17
C GLY A 100 5.77 17.13 5.74
N ILE A 101 4.52 16.92 5.31
CA ILE A 101 4.07 15.65 4.72
C ILE A 101 4.46 15.64 3.24
N GLU A 102 5.12 14.56 2.81
CA GLU A 102 5.57 14.34 1.43
C GLU A 102 4.78 13.23 0.72
N ILE A 103 4.10 12.37 1.50
CA ILE A 103 3.34 11.24 1.01
C ILE A 103 2.12 10.93 1.89
N GLU A 104 1.02 10.54 1.26
CA GLU A 104 -0.13 9.91 1.90
C GLU A 104 -0.52 8.64 1.13
N ILE A 105 -0.81 7.56 1.84
CA ILE A 105 -1.30 6.31 1.22
C ILE A 105 -2.63 5.91 1.86
N GLN A 106 -3.66 5.77 1.02
CA GLN A 106 -4.90 5.09 1.38
C GLN A 106 -4.85 3.67 0.81
N ALA A 107 -5.20 2.67 1.62
CA ALA A 107 -5.14 1.27 1.22
C ALA A 107 -6.40 0.49 1.60
N VAL A 108 -6.67 -0.57 0.84
CA VAL A 108 -7.68 -1.58 1.20
C VAL A 108 -6.99 -2.93 1.22
N GLY A 109 -7.20 -3.67 2.30
CA GLY A 109 -6.74 -5.05 2.42
C GLY A 109 -7.89 -6.06 2.54
N VAL A 110 -7.65 -7.28 2.10
CA VAL A 110 -8.59 -8.41 2.24
C VAL A 110 -7.86 -9.59 2.89
N ILE A 111 -8.28 -9.94 4.11
CA ILE A 111 -7.67 -11.00 4.92
C ILE A 111 -8.49 -12.28 4.78
N GLY A 112 -7.83 -13.40 4.48
CA GLY A 112 -8.51 -14.68 4.23
C GLY A 112 -9.23 -14.73 2.88
N ASP A 113 -8.72 -13.99 1.90
CA ASP A 113 -9.10 -14.13 0.50
C ASP A 113 -8.86 -15.58 0.04
N ARG A 114 -9.84 -16.17 -0.65
CA ARG A 114 -9.71 -17.53 -1.21
C ARG A 114 -8.98 -17.56 -2.55
N CYS A 115 -8.77 -16.40 -3.17
CA CYS A 115 -8.08 -16.30 -4.45
C CYS A 115 -6.58 -16.46 -4.29
N SER A 116 -5.97 -17.25 -5.17
CA SER A 116 -4.51 -17.38 -5.25
C SER A 116 -4.06 -17.72 -6.67
N SER A 117 -2.75 -17.79 -6.90
CA SER A 117 -2.21 -18.34 -8.16
C SER A 117 -2.62 -19.80 -8.37
N GLU A 118 -2.81 -20.56 -7.28
CA GLU A 118 -3.30 -21.94 -7.30
C GLU A 118 -4.83 -22.03 -7.39
N HIS A 119 -5.57 -21.04 -6.92
CA HIS A 119 -7.03 -20.98 -6.98
C HIS A 119 -7.46 -19.63 -7.56
N PRO A 120 -7.25 -19.39 -8.87
CA PRO A 120 -7.51 -18.10 -9.46
C PRO A 120 -9.01 -17.81 -9.52
N CYS A 121 -9.40 -16.63 -9.04
CA CYS A 121 -10.79 -16.16 -9.11
C CYS A 121 -11.08 -15.36 -10.40
N SER A 122 -10.06 -14.92 -11.13
CA SER A 122 -10.25 -14.24 -12.41
C SER A 122 -10.50 -15.26 -13.53
N ALA A 123 -11.39 -14.92 -14.46
CA ALA A 123 -11.65 -15.74 -15.65
C ALA A 123 -10.35 -16.00 -16.45
N GLU A 124 -9.48 -15.00 -16.57
CA GLU A 124 -8.16 -15.13 -17.19
C GLU A 124 -7.26 -16.13 -16.47
N GLY A 125 -7.21 -16.09 -15.13
CA GLY A 125 -6.41 -17.01 -14.33
C GLY A 125 -6.94 -18.44 -14.41
N GLN A 126 -8.27 -18.61 -14.42
CA GLN A 126 -8.92 -19.91 -14.60
C GLN A 126 -8.65 -20.50 -15.99
N ALA A 127 -8.66 -19.66 -17.04
CA ALA A 127 -8.36 -20.08 -18.40
C ALA A 127 -6.92 -20.59 -18.58
N LYS A 128 -5.94 -20.00 -17.87
CA LYS A 128 -4.53 -20.44 -17.91
C LYS A 128 -4.25 -21.78 -17.21
N LYS A 129 -5.18 -22.26 -16.39
CA LYS A 129 -5.06 -23.55 -15.68
C LYS A 129 -5.68 -24.73 -16.43
N ARG A 130 -6.52 -24.45 -17.44
CA ARG A 130 -7.08 -25.46 -18.34
C ARG A 130 -6.08 -25.79 -19.45
#